data_AF-A0A9W6U9S7-F1
#
_entry.id   AF-A0A9W6U9S7-F1
#
_cell.length_a   1.000
_cell.length_b   1.000
_cell.length_c   1.000
_cell.angle_alpha   90.00
_cell.angle_beta   90.00
_cell.angle_gamma   90.00
#
_symmetry.space_group_name_H-M   'P 1'
#
loop_
_entity.id
_entity.type
_entity.pdbx_description
1 polymer ?
#
loop_
_entity_poly.entity_id
_entity_poly.type
_entity_poly.pdbx_seq_one_letter_code
_entity_poly.pdbx_strand_id
1 'polypeptide(L)'
;MFDDMSSLTFIHLAGFIPMARLPSFQGLTNLKSLTLAVFLTLEEIPALDSLHRLERLLVTCIPSLDSLPDFAPLKNLKSLILTDRGTWCCNGFLGECDLDHEMCQVHPLWGTPAATCLASGRQTATPETLKLISKFPENVCTGLLRPGSLEGPPTEAIMDPCKGTLYRQCVDPSGVELMCYNARFMGIACDTNPFPIKMRRYQIARGVGDPCNPEYEAWLGCN
;
A
#
# COMPACT_ATOMS: atom_id res chain seq x y z
N MET A 1 -16.16 9.75 -19.45
CA MET A 1 -16.00 8.27 -19.59
C MET A 1 -17.14 7.54 -18.93
N PHE A 2 -17.41 7.77 -17.64
CA PHE A 2 -18.47 7.09 -16.92
C PHE A 2 -19.87 7.72 -17.06
N ASP A 3 -20.00 8.78 -17.88
CA ASP A 3 -21.15 9.69 -17.88
C ASP A 3 -22.49 8.99 -18.18
N ASP A 4 -22.48 7.95 -19.03
CA ASP A 4 -23.67 7.16 -19.39
C ASP A 4 -23.68 5.73 -18.80
N MET A 5 -22.83 5.45 -17.81
CA MET A 5 -22.66 4.11 -17.24
C MET A 5 -23.57 3.83 -16.03
N SER A 6 -24.81 4.28 -16.09
CA SER A 6 -25.78 4.17 -14.99
C SER A 6 -26.10 2.74 -14.56
N SER A 7 -25.89 1.74 -15.42
CA SER A 7 -26.14 0.33 -15.07
C SER A 7 -24.99 -0.35 -14.31
N LEU A 8 -23.82 0.29 -14.21
CA LEU A 8 -22.69 -0.28 -13.47
C LEU A 8 -22.99 -0.33 -11.97
N THR A 9 -22.70 -1.48 -11.37
CA THR A 9 -22.91 -1.74 -9.94
C THR A 9 -21.60 -2.05 -9.20
N PHE A 10 -20.55 -2.43 -9.92
CA PHE A 10 -19.24 -2.76 -9.36
C PHE A 10 -18.13 -2.17 -10.24
N ILE A 11 -17.17 -1.50 -9.60
CA ILE A 11 -15.92 -1.06 -10.24
C ILE A 11 -14.76 -1.48 -9.35
N HIS A 12 -13.77 -2.11 -9.96
CA HIS A 12 -12.48 -2.42 -9.35
C HIS A 12 -11.38 -1.94 -10.29
N LEU A 13 -10.65 -0.91 -9.89
CA LEU A 13 -9.51 -0.39 -10.62
C LEU A 13 -8.27 -0.62 -9.75
N ALA A 14 -7.30 -1.38 -10.26
CA ALA A 14 -6.09 -1.74 -9.55
C ALA A 14 -4.85 -1.68 -10.43
N GLY A 15 -3.73 -1.21 -9.89
CA GLY A 15 -2.42 -1.27 -10.55
C GLY A 15 -2.16 -0.16 -11.57
N PHE A 16 -2.90 0.95 -11.51
CA PHE A 16 -2.72 2.10 -12.40
C PHE A 16 -1.67 3.07 -11.85
N ILE A 17 -0.40 2.63 -11.82
CA ILE A 17 0.72 3.36 -11.21
C ILE A 17 0.91 4.79 -11.74
N PRO A 18 0.96 5.06 -13.06
CA PRO A 18 1.22 6.40 -13.59
C PRO A 18 -0.05 7.26 -13.75
N MET A 19 -1.21 6.78 -13.30
CA MET A 19 -2.47 7.51 -13.48
C MET A 19 -2.62 8.60 -12.42
N ALA A 20 -2.43 9.84 -12.83
CA ALA A 20 -2.57 11.00 -11.95
C ALA A 20 -4.02 11.43 -11.69
N ARG A 21 -4.96 11.11 -12.60
CA ARG A 21 -6.36 11.55 -12.52
C ARG A 21 -7.33 10.47 -12.98
N LEU A 22 -8.46 10.37 -12.27
CA LEU A 22 -9.60 9.55 -12.64
C LEU A 22 -10.67 10.38 -13.36
N PRO A 23 -11.45 9.78 -14.27
CA PRO A 23 -12.61 10.44 -14.83
C PRO A 23 -13.72 10.62 -13.79
N SER A 24 -14.58 11.61 -13.99
CA SER A 24 -15.75 11.89 -13.12
C SER A 24 -16.63 10.66 -12.91
N PHE A 25 -17.19 10.51 -11.70
CA PHE A 25 -18.11 9.45 -11.33
C PHE A 25 -19.60 9.80 -11.54
N GLN A 26 -19.92 10.96 -12.11
CA GLN A 26 -21.28 11.50 -12.18
C GLN A 26 -22.33 10.53 -12.78
N GLY A 27 -21.96 9.74 -13.79
CA GLY A 27 -22.87 8.77 -14.42
C GLY A 27 -23.08 7.46 -13.64
N LEU A 28 -22.33 7.20 -12.57
CA LEU A 28 -22.32 5.93 -11.82
C LEU A 28 -23.42 5.82 -10.75
N THR A 29 -24.64 6.20 -11.09
CA THR A 29 -25.76 6.37 -10.14
C THR A 29 -26.26 5.08 -9.46
N ASN A 30 -25.95 3.90 -10.01
CA ASN A 30 -26.27 2.60 -9.42
C ASN A 30 -25.10 1.85 -8.82
N LEU A 31 -23.93 2.50 -8.69
CA LEU A 31 -22.74 1.84 -8.16
C LEU A 31 -22.95 1.41 -6.70
N LYS A 32 -22.67 0.14 -6.41
CA LYS A 32 -22.77 -0.47 -5.08
C LYS A 32 -21.40 -0.77 -4.47
N SER A 33 -20.38 -0.97 -5.30
CA SER A 33 -19.02 -1.26 -4.85
C SER A 33 -18.01 -0.50 -5.69
N LEU A 34 -17.12 0.22 -5.02
CA LEU A 34 -15.99 0.91 -5.62
C LEU A 34 -14.70 0.45 -4.93
N THR A 35 -13.77 -0.06 -5.73
CA THR A 35 -12.41 -0.38 -5.30
C THR A 35 -11.40 0.38 -6.13
N LEU A 36 -10.56 1.16 -5.45
CA LEU A 36 -9.39 1.83 -6.01
C LEU A 36 -8.16 1.30 -5.28
N ALA A 37 -7.26 0.64 -6.01
CA ALA A 37 -6.07 0.02 -5.43
C ALA A 37 -4.81 0.35 -6.23
N VAL A 38 -3.69 0.60 -5.54
CA VAL A 38 -2.37 0.74 -6.16
C VAL A 38 -2.35 1.85 -7.22
N PHE A 39 -2.56 3.07 -6.75
CA PHE A 39 -2.48 4.30 -7.52
C PHE A 39 -1.38 5.18 -6.94
N LEU A 40 -0.14 5.00 -7.41
CA LEU A 40 1.02 5.64 -6.78
C LEU A 40 1.14 7.14 -7.09
N THR A 41 0.47 7.62 -8.14
CA THR A 41 0.56 9.02 -8.60
C THR A 41 -0.78 9.77 -8.60
N LEU A 42 -1.87 9.13 -8.16
CA LEU A 42 -3.20 9.74 -8.17
C LEU A 42 -3.26 10.97 -7.26
N GLU A 43 -3.62 12.11 -7.82
CA GLU A 43 -3.64 13.41 -7.15
C GLU A 43 -4.94 13.62 -6.38
N GLU A 44 -6.07 13.11 -6.90
CA GLU A 44 -7.39 13.28 -6.31
C GLU A 44 -8.34 12.12 -6.67
N ILE A 45 -9.28 11.83 -5.78
CA ILE A 45 -10.43 10.98 -6.09
C ILE A 45 -11.60 11.91 -6.47
N PRO A 46 -12.28 11.69 -7.61
CA PRO A 46 -13.43 12.48 -8.01
C PRO A 46 -14.53 12.52 -6.95
N ALA A 47 -15.35 13.57 -6.97
CA ALA A 47 -16.49 13.72 -6.07
C ALA A 47 -17.43 12.50 -6.12
N LEU A 48 -17.96 12.12 -4.95
CA LEU A 48 -18.82 10.94 -4.79
C LEU A 48 -20.32 11.28 -4.82
N ASP A 49 -20.67 12.48 -5.30
CA ASP A 49 -22.01 13.05 -5.23
C ASP A 49 -23.08 12.16 -5.87
N SER A 50 -22.76 11.44 -6.94
CA SER A 50 -23.69 10.53 -7.63
C SER A 50 -23.83 9.15 -6.96
N LEU A 51 -22.95 8.80 -6.01
CA LEU A 51 -22.79 7.44 -5.50
C LEU A 51 -23.70 7.11 -4.31
N HIS A 52 -24.96 7.56 -4.35
CA HIS A 52 -25.91 7.40 -3.25
C HIS A 52 -26.24 5.94 -2.90
N ARG A 53 -26.02 5.00 -3.83
CA ARG A 53 -26.27 3.56 -3.68
C ARG A 53 -25.03 2.77 -3.26
N LEU A 54 -23.90 3.45 -3.02
CA LEU A 54 -22.66 2.79 -2.67
C LEU A 54 -22.78 2.09 -1.31
N GLU A 55 -22.49 0.79 -1.30
CA GLU A 55 -22.51 -0.05 -0.11
C GLU A 55 -21.09 -0.39 0.37
N ARG A 56 -20.10 -0.39 -0.55
CA ARG A 56 -18.70 -0.71 -0.25
C ARG A 56 -17.75 0.27 -0.94
N LEU A 57 -16.84 0.84 -0.16
CA LEU A 57 -15.74 1.66 -0.64
C LEU A 57 -14.41 1.11 -0.11
N LEU A 58 -13.52 0.74 -1.02
CA LEU A 58 -12.16 0.32 -0.71
C LEU A 58 -11.19 1.24 -1.46
N VAL A 59 -10.34 1.94 -0.72
CA VAL A 59 -9.24 2.75 -1.23
C VAL A 59 -7.97 2.25 -0.55
N THR A 60 -7.01 1.74 -1.32
CA THR A 60 -5.77 1.20 -0.75
C THR A 60 -4.56 1.47 -1.62
N CYS A 61 -3.39 1.63 -1.01
CA CYS A 61 -2.12 1.84 -1.71
C CYS A 61 -2.19 3.08 -2.61
N ILE A 62 -2.55 4.24 -2.05
CA ILE A 62 -2.66 5.53 -2.78
C ILE A 62 -1.82 6.60 -2.07
N PRO A 63 -0.49 6.40 -1.99
CA PRO A 63 0.38 7.12 -1.06
C PRO A 63 0.55 8.61 -1.39
N SER A 64 0.22 9.05 -2.62
CA SER A 64 0.34 10.44 -3.07
C SER A 64 -0.87 11.30 -2.74
N LEU A 65 -1.99 10.68 -2.37
CA LEU A 65 -3.23 11.40 -2.13
C LEU A 65 -3.25 11.98 -0.71
N ASP A 66 -3.53 13.29 -0.61
CA ASP A 66 -3.42 14.06 0.63
C ASP A 66 -4.76 14.32 1.33
N SER A 67 -5.87 14.03 0.65
CA SER A 67 -7.23 14.32 1.09
C SER A 67 -8.22 13.35 0.46
N LEU A 68 -9.43 13.29 1.03
CA LEU A 68 -10.51 12.45 0.52
C LEU A 68 -11.67 13.32 0.02
N PRO A 69 -12.47 12.84 -0.95
CA PRO A 69 -13.72 13.51 -1.30
C PRO A 69 -14.71 13.43 -0.14
N ASP A 70 -15.73 14.29 -0.15
CA ASP A 70 -16.77 14.28 0.86
C ASP A 70 -17.58 12.96 0.81
N PHE A 71 -17.73 12.32 1.97
CA PHE A 71 -18.51 11.10 2.13
C PHE A 71 -19.96 11.37 2.55
N ALA A 72 -20.37 12.64 2.71
CA ALA A 72 -21.75 12.99 3.01
C ALA A 72 -22.80 12.32 2.07
N PRO A 73 -22.56 12.13 0.76
CA PRO A 73 -23.51 11.46 -0.15
C PRO A 73 -23.68 9.94 0.12
N LEU A 74 -22.74 9.29 0.81
CA LEU A 74 -22.65 7.83 0.96
C LEU A 74 -23.58 7.28 2.07
N LYS A 75 -24.89 7.51 1.94
CA LYS A 75 -25.87 7.18 2.99
C LYS A 75 -26.05 5.67 3.23
N ASN A 76 -25.75 4.83 2.24
CA ASN A 76 -25.95 3.38 2.27
C ASN A 76 -24.67 2.57 2.53
N LEU A 77 -23.58 3.23 2.92
CA LEU A 77 -22.29 2.57 3.07
C LEU A 77 -22.30 1.57 4.24
N LYS A 78 -21.97 0.31 3.93
CA LYS A 78 -21.90 -0.81 4.87
C LYS A 78 -20.46 -1.24 5.16
N SER A 79 -19.52 -0.91 4.27
CA SER A 79 -18.10 -1.23 4.39
C SER A 79 -17.26 -0.08 3.86
N LEU A 80 -16.29 0.35 4.66
CA LEU A 80 -15.28 1.33 4.30
C LEU A 80 -13.91 0.76 4.67
N ILE A 81 -12.98 0.77 3.73
CA ILE A 81 -11.58 0.38 3.93
C ILE A 81 -10.70 1.44 3.27
N LEU A 82 -9.88 2.11 4.07
CA LEU A 82 -8.92 3.14 3.67
C LEU A 82 -7.56 2.78 4.28
N THR A 83 -6.78 1.97 3.57
CA THR A 83 -5.53 1.35 4.07
C THR A 83 -4.33 1.62 3.18
N ASP A 84 -3.14 1.23 3.65
CA ASP A 84 -1.86 1.42 2.94
C ASP A 84 -1.67 2.83 2.37
N ARG A 85 -1.72 3.79 3.30
CA ARG A 85 -1.44 5.23 3.16
C ARG A 85 -2.22 5.97 2.07
N GLY A 86 -2.96 6.98 2.54
CA GLY A 86 -2.86 8.34 2.01
C GLY A 86 -2.57 9.31 3.16
N THR A 87 -1.93 10.44 2.89
CA THR A 87 -1.43 11.30 3.98
C THR A 87 -2.53 11.98 4.78
N TRP A 88 -3.79 11.89 4.32
CA TRP A 88 -4.99 12.36 5.02
C TRP A 88 -5.12 11.85 6.47
N CYS A 89 -4.47 10.73 6.79
CA CYS A 89 -4.46 10.13 8.11
C CYS A 89 -3.78 10.98 9.20
N CYS A 90 -2.91 11.89 8.80
CA CYS A 90 -1.98 12.52 9.74
C CYS A 90 -1.48 13.90 9.28
N ASN A 91 -1.80 14.34 8.06
CA ASN A 91 -1.46 15.67 7.57
C ASN A 91 -2.42 16.78 8.02
N GLY A 92 -3.39 16.46 8.89
CA GLY A 92 -4.41 17.40 9.35
C GLY A 92 -5.74 17.37 8.57
N PHE A 93 -5.92 16.45 7.62
CA PHE A 93 -7.19 16.34 6.90
C PHE A 93 -8.33 15.75 7.77
N LEU A 94 -8.06 14.64 8.46
CA LEU A 94 -9.02 13.95 9.33
C LEU A 94 -9.05 14.47 10.78
N GLY A 95 -8.14 15.37 11.15
CA GLY A 95 -7.97 15.83 12.53
C GLY A 95 -6.77 16.75 12.67
N GLU A 96 -6.10 16.71 13.81
CA GLU A 96 -4.84 17.44 14.00
C GLU A 96 -3.72 16.84 13.14
N CYS A 97 -2.77 17.69 12.73
CA CYS A 97 -1.58 17.20 12.04
C CYS A 97 -0.62 16.52 13.01
N ASP A 98 -0.25 15.29 12.71
CA ASP A 98 0.71 14.48 13.46
C ASP A 98 1.73 13.86 12.49
N LEU A 99 2.84 14.56 12.26
CA LEU A 99 3.87 14.09 11.33
C LEU A 99 4.66 12.89 11.89
N ASP A 100 4.57 12.59 13.19
CA ASP A 100 5.23 11.42 13.78
C ASP A 100 4.45 10.12 13.51
N HIS A 101 3.18 10.22 13.09
CA HIS A 101 2.36 9.07 12.71
C HIS A 101 2.97 8.26 11.56
N GLU A 102 2.93 6.92 11.64
CA GLU A 102 3.61 6.03 10.68
C GLU A 102 3.17 6.24 9.21
N MET A 103 1.91 6.61 9.00
CA MET A 103 1.35 6.91 7.68
C MET A 103 1.90 8.20 7.04
N CYS A 104 2.55 9.09 7.82
CA CYS A 104 3.16 10.33 7.33
C CYS A 104 4.67 10.25 7.13
N GLN A 105 5.31 9.16 7.56
CA GLN A 105 6.74 8.92 7.33
C GLN A 105 7.02 8.53 5.88
N VAL A 106 8.28 8.34 5.48
CA VAL A 106 8.60 7.79 4.15
C VAL A 106 7.94 6.41 4.00
N HIS A 107 7.20 6.19 2.91
CA HIS A 107 6.48 4.92 2.74
C HIS A 107 7.49 3.76 2.62
N PRO A 108 7.42 2.74 3.49
CA PRO A 108 8.47 1.72 3.58
C PRO A 108 8.55 0.80 2.36
N LEU A 109 7.43 0.63 1.63
CA LEU A 109 7.41 -0.12 0.36
C LEU A 109 7.62 0.77 -0.88
N TRP A 110 6.78 1.80 -1.07
CA TRP A 110 6.77 2.63 -2.28
C TRP A 110 7.82 3.75 -2.31
N GLY A 111 8.50 4.02 -1.19
CA GLY A 111 9.48 5.11 -1.09
C GLY A 111 8.89 6.52 -1.18
N THR A 112 7.56 6.65 -1.14
CA THR A 112 6.87 7.95 -1.21
C THR A 112 7.36 8.87 -0.08
N PRO A 113 7.70 10.14 -0.36
CA PRO A 113 8.25 11.05 0.63
C PRO A 113 7.37 11.22 1.87
N ALA A 114 7.96 11.65 2.98
CA ALA A 114 7.20 12.02 4.17
C ALA A 114 6.18 13.14 3.86
N ALA A 115 5.05 13.12 4.54
CA ALA A 115 4.00 14.12 4.37
C ALA A 115 4.40 15.46 4.99
N THR A 116 3.70 16.52 4.59
CA THR A 116 3.67 17.80 5.28
C THR A 116 2.25 18.08 5.76
N CYS A 117 2.10 18.88 6.82
CA CYS A 117 0.77 19.34 7.23
C CYS A 117 0.10 20.12 6.09
N LEU A 118 -1.22 20.02 6.00
CA LEU A 118 -2.02 20.83 5.09
C LEU A 118 -1.80 22.32 5.39
N ALA A 119 -1.67 23.12 4.32
CA ALA A 119 -1.55 24.57 4.45
C ALA A 119 -2.81 25.19 5.08
N SER A 120 -2.64 26.30 5.80
CA SER A 120 -3.76 27.04 6.39
C SER A 120 -4.77 27.43 5.31
N GLY A 121 -6.03 27.02 5.47
CA GLY A 121 -7.12 27.31 4.53
C GLY A 121 -7.40 26.20 3.50
N ARG A 122 -6.62 25.10 3.46
CA ARG A 122 -7.04 23.88 2.75
C ARG A 122 -8.28 23.28 3.42
N GLN A 123 -9.15 22.71 2.60
CA GLN A 123 -10.37 22.06 3.08
C GLN A 123 -10.03 20.76 3.82
N THR A 124 -10.52 20.64 5.04
CA THR A 124 -10.45 19.42 5.85
C THR A 124 -11.72 18.60 5.69
N ALA A 125 -11.74 17.39 6.26
CA ALA A 125 -12.91 16.53 6.21
C ALA A 125 -14.15 17.20 6.81
N THR A 126 -15.29 17.09 6.13
CA THR A 126 -16.57 17.58 6.62
C THR A 126 -16.99 16.84 7.90
N PRO A 127 -17.82 17.46 8.76
CA PRO A 127 -18.37 16.77 9.94
C PRO A 127 -19.07 15.45 9.60
N GLU A 128 -19.75 15.40 8.46
CA GLU A 128 -20.42 14.21 7.93
C GLU A 128 -19.41 13.12 7.55
N THR A 129 -18.31 13.49 6.89
CA THR A 129 -17.22 12.58 6.55
C THR A 129 -16.58 12.00 7.80
N LEU A 130 -16.23 12.84 8.77
CA LEU A 130 -15.67 12.41 10.06
C LEU A 130 -16.61 11.46 10.80
N LYS A 131 -17.91 11.78 10.85
CA LYS A 131 -18.95 10.94 11.47
C LYS A 131 -19.14 9.61 10.74
N LEU A 132 -18.92 9.56 9.44
CA LEU A 132 -18.99 8.31 8.68
C LEU A 132 -17.76 7.44 8.95
N ILE A 133 -16.57 8.03 8.89
CA ILE A 133 -15.29 7.35 9.13
C ILE A 133 -15.25 6.75 10.54
N SER A 134 -15.75 7.46 11.56
CA SER A 134 -15.75 6.98 12.95
C SER A 134 -16.57 5.71 13.19
N LYS A 135 -17.42 5.29 12.23
CA LYS A 135 -18.11 4.00 12.26
C LYS A 135 -17.21 2.81 11.88
N PHE A 136 -16.02 3.07 11.33
CA PHE A 136 -15.11 2.05 10.80
C PHE A 136 -13.68 2.20 11.36
N PRO A 137 -13.48 2.23 12.70
CA PRO A 137 -12.20 2.57 13.32
C PRO A 137 -11.06 1.59 12.98
N GLU A 138 -11.37 0.32 12.71
CA GLU A 138 -10.36 -0.71 12.41
C GLU A 138 -9.88 -0.68 10.94
N ASN A 139 -10.61 0.03 10.07
CA ASN A 139 -10.43 -0.05 8.62
C ASN A 139 -9.94 1.25 7.98
N VAL A 140 -9.72 2.30 8.77
CA VAL A 140 -9.27 3.61 8.28
C VAL A 140 -7.94 3.96 8.92
N CYS A 141 -6.96 4.32 8.10
CA CYS A 141 -5.62 4.68 8.56
C CYS A 141 -4.88 3.54 9.26
N THR A 142 -5.14 2.31 8.83
CA THR A 142 -4.50 1.08 9.31
C THR A 142 -3.81 0.33 8.17
N GLY A 143 -3.06 -0.72 8.51
CA GLY A 143 -2.55 -1.68 7.51
C GLY A 143 -1.48 -1.11 6.58
N LEU A 144 -0.49 -0.38 7.11
CA LEU A 144 0.67 0.06 6.34
C LEU A 144 1.43 -1.15 5.79
N LEU A 145 1.57 -1.24 4.47
CA LEU A 145 2.30 -2.31 3.82
C LEU A 145 3.79 -2.11 4.01
N ARG A 146 4.46 -3.17 4.41
CA ARG A 146 5.90 -3.21 4.65
C ARG A 146 6.57 -4.09 3.60
N PRO A 147 7.89 -3.97 3.41
CA PRO A 147 8.64 -4.95 2.62
C PRO A 147 8.30 -6.38 3.04
N GLY A 148 7.95 -7.21 2.06
CA GLY A 148 7.44 -8.58 2.23
C GLY A 148 5.94 -8.74 2.48
N SER A 149 5.18 -7.65 2.61
CA SER A 149 3.71 -7.69 2.67
C SER A 149 3.06 -7.95 1.30
N LEU A 150 3.75 -7.68 0.18
CA LEU A 150 3.24 -7.87 -1.19
C LEU A 150 4.10 -8.78 -2.07
N GLU A 151 4.95 -9.64 -1.50
CA GLU A 151 5.70 -10.63 -2.30
C GLU A 151 4.70 -11.51 -3.07
N GLY A 152 4.72 -11.34 -4.40
CA GLY A 152 3.96 -12.15 -5.33
C GLY A 152 4.55 -13.57 -5.44
N PRO A 153 3.90 -14.46 -6.20
CA PRO A 153 4.46 -15.77 -6.48
C PRO A 153 5.81 -15.62 -7.20
N PRO A 154 6.80 -16.46 -6.87
CA PRO A 154 8.10 -16.39 -7.50
C PRO A 154 7.99 -16.71 -8.99
N THR A 155 8.71 -15.94 -9.81
CA THR A 155 8.84 -16.20 -11.26
C THR A 155 10.14 -16.93 -11.54
N GLU A 156 10.21 -17.65 -12.67
CA GLU A 156 11.43 -18.33 -13.11
C GLU A 156 12.64 -17.38 -13.11
N ALA A 157 12.45 -16.16 -13.64
CA ALA A 157 13.49 -15.14 -13.71
C ALA A 157 14.13 -14.78 -12.35
N ILE A 158 13.35 -14.77 -11.26
CA ILE A 158 13.87 -14.46 -9.92
C ILE A 158 14.29 -15.72 -9.14
N MET A 159 13.88 -16.92 -9.58
CA MET A 159 14.30 -18.20 -8.98
C MET A 159 15.63 -18.70 -9.54
N ASP A 160 15.86 -18.51 -10.84
CA ASP A 160 17.04 -19.00 -11.55
C ASP A 160 18.39 -18.63 -10.90
N PRO A 161 18.60 -17.38 -10.43
CA PRO A 161 19.85 -17.00 -9.77
C PRO A 161 20.13 -17.81 -8.50
N CYS A 162 19.07 -18.29 -7.85
CA CYS A 162 19.15 -18.96 -6.56
C CYS A 162 19.55 -20.43 -6.67
N LYS A 163 19.23 -21.09 -7.80
CA LYS A 163 19.50 -22.53 -8.00
C LYS A 163 19.04 -23.40 -6.82
N GLY A 164 17.89 -23.06 -6.23
CA GLY A 164 17.36 -23.75 -5.05
C GLY A 164 18.21 -23.63 -3.78
N THR A 165 19.16 -22.70 -3.72
CA THR A 165 20.04 -22.48 -2.56
C THR A 165 19.56 -21.28 -1.74
N LEU A 166 19.24 -21.50 -0.47
CA LEU A 166 18.92 -20.41 0.47
C LEU A 166 20.17 -19.57 0.79
N TYR A 167 19.93 -18.30 1.16
CA TYR A 167 20.92 -17.35 1.68
C TYR A 167 22.04 -16.94 0.72
N ARG A 168 22.07 -17.51 -0.49
CA ARG A 168 22.91 -17.08 -1.59
C ARG A 168 22.62 -15.61 -1.92
N GLN A 169 23.66 -14.80 -2.09
CA GLN A 169 23.51 -13.45 -2.62
C GLN A 169 23.02 -13.51 -4.06
N CYS A 170 22.01 -12.71 -4.37
CA CYS A 170 21.56 -12.48 -5.74
C CYS A 170 21.60 -10.97 -6.02
N VAL A 171 21.63 -10.58 -7.29
CA VAL A 171 21.88 -9.20 -7.69
C VAL A 171 20.80 -8.76 -8.67
N ASP A 172 20.14 -7.65 -8.35
CA ASP A 172 19.35 -6.87 -9.30
C ASP A 172 20.26 -5.78 -9.92
N PRO A 173 20.04 -5.33 -11.17
CA PRO A 173 20.87 -4.32 -11.82
C PRO A 173 20.99 -3.00 -11.04
N SER A 174 20.14 -2.76 -10.04
CA SER A 174 20.16 -1.62 -9.13
C SER A 174 21.27 -1.65 -8.06
N GLY A 175 22.01 -2.75 -7.89
CA GLY A 175 23.12 -2.86 -6.94
C GLY A 175 22.71 -2.98 -5.46
N VAL A 176 21.42 -3.20 -5.20
CA VAL A 176 20.89 -3.47 -3.84
C VAL A 176 21.29 -4.89 -3.41
N GLU A 177 21.64 -5.08 -2.12
CA GLU A 177 21.87 -6.42 -1.56
C GLU A 177 20.56 -7.22 -1.53
N LEU A 178 20.50 -8.30 -2.29
CA LEU A 178 19.37 -9.23 -2.33
C LEU A 178 19.81 -10.63 -1.90
N MET A 179 18.86 -11.41 -1.41
CA MET A 179 19.14 -12.75 -0.91
C MET A 179 18.12 -13.74 -1.42
N CYS A 180 18.61 -14.91 -1.81
CA CYS A 180 17.77 -16.06 -2.11
C CYS A 180 17.05 -16.54 -0.84
N TYR A 181 15.74 -16.41 -0.83
CA TYR A 181 14.92 -16.71 0.35
C TYR A 181 13.59 -17.37 -0.06
N ASN A 182 13.01 -18.16 0.84
CA ASN A 182 11.75 -18.86 0.64
C ASN A 182 10.60 -18.11 1.34
N ALA A 183 10.35 -16.89 0.93
CA ALA A 183 9.32 -16.10 1.59
C ALA A 183 7.94 -16.76 1.45
N ARG A 184 7.18 -16.75 2.56
CA ARG A 184 5.86 -17.40 2.67
C ARG A 184 5.84 -18.89 2.29
N PHE A 185 6.96 -19.60 2.49
CA PHE A 185 7.13 -21.01 2.09
C PHE A 185 6.93 -21.25 0.58
N MET A 186 7.15 -20.22 -0.25
CA MET A 186 7.16 -20.35 -1.71
C MET A 186 8.51 -20.88 -2.20
N GLY A 187 8.67 -21.01 -3.52
CA GLY A 187 9.95 -21.34 -4.15
C GLY A 187 11.06 -20.36 -3.76
N ILE A 188 12.30 -20.84 -3.69
CA ILE A 188 13.46 -20.01 -3.34
C ILE A 188 13.70 -19.04 -4.49
N ALA A 189 13.54 -17.75 -4.21
CA ALA A 189 13.66 -16.68 -5.17
C ALA A 189 14.53 -15.55 -4.62
N CYS A 190 15.05 -14.74 -5.52
CA CYS A 190 15.79 -13.54 -5.19
C CYS A 190 14.83 -12.52 -4.57
N ASP A 191 15.01 -12.28 -3.28
CA ASP A 191 14.08 -11.52 -2.45
C ASP A 191 14.59 -10.10 -2.22
N THR A 192 13.71 -9.12 -2.43
CA THR A 192 13.95 -7.68 -2.20
C THR A 192 13.78 -7.23 -0.76
N ASN A 193 13.28 -8.10 0.09
CA ASN A 193 13.07 -7.83 1.49
C ASN A 193 14.42 -7.79 2.23
N PRO A 194 14.79 -6.66 2.85
CA PRO A 194 16.04 -6.57 3.59
C PRO A 194 15.97 -7.27 4.96
N PHE A 195 14.78 -7.61 5.45
CA PHE A 195 14.62 -8.20 6.78
C PHE A 195 15.17 -9.62 6.90
N PRO A 196 14.94 -10.54 5.93
CA PRO A 196 15.62 -11.83 5.89
C PRO A 196 17.15 -11.73 5.97
N ILE A 197 17.78 -10.78 5.27
CA ILE A 197 19.24 -10.56 5.32
C ILE A 197 19.68 -10.19 6.74
N LYS A 198 19.01 -9.19 7.34
CA LYS A 198 19.31 -8.75 8.73
C LYS A 198 19.13 -9.89 9.72
N MET A 199 18.06 -10.67 9.55
CA MET A 199 17.76 -11.83 10.38
C MET A 199 18.87 -12.89 10.26
N ARG A 200 19.30 -13.24 9.04
CA ARG A 200 20.31 -14.28 8.84
C ARG A 200 21.69 -13.85 9.36
N ARG A 201 22.10 -12.60 9.14
CA ARG A 201 23.33 -12.03 9.75
C ARG A 201 23.32 -12.17 11.28
N TYR A 202 22.17 -11.91 11.91
CA TYR A 202 22.01 -12.04 13.37
C TYR A 202 22.04 -13.50 13.86
N GLN A 203 21.45 -14.42 13.10
CA GLN A 203 21.51 -15.86 13.39
C GLN A 203 22.95 -16.38 13.36
N ILE A 204 23.71 -16.04 12.31
CA ILE A 204 25.12 -16.42 12.15
C ILE A 204 25.95 -15.87 13.32
N ALA A 205 25.82 -14.58 13.63
CA ALA A 205 26.57 -13.93 14.70
C ALA A 205 26.31 -14.55 16.10
N ARG A 206 25.13 -15.16 16.30
CA ARG A 206 24.76 -15.82 17.56
C ARG A 206 24.96 -17.34 17.54
N GLY A 207 25.32 -17.92 16.40
CA GLY A 207 25.41 -19.38 16.25
C GLY A 207 24.08 -20.09 16.50
N VAL A 208 22.95 -19.49 16.08
CA VAL A 208 21.60 -20.07 16.26
C VAL A 208 20.95 -20.41 14.91
N GLY A 209 20.12 -21.45 14.91
CA GLY A 209 19.48 -21.95 13.69
C GLY A 209 20.38 -22.92 12.92
N ASP A 210 20.11 -23.09 11.63
CA ASP A 210 20.89 -23.98 10.78
C ASP A 210 22.34 -23.47 10.63
N PRO A 211 23.34 -24.38 10.64
CA PRO A 211 24.72 -24.04 10.36
C PRO A 211 24.84 -23.24 9.06
N CYS A 212 25.65 -22.19 9.08
CA CYS A 212 25.85 -21.39 7.88
C CYS A 212 26.77 -22.10 6.90
N ASN A 213 26.56 -21.85 5.61
CA ASN A 213 27.38 -22.34 4.52
C ASN A 213 28.37 -21.25 4.09
N PRO A 214 29.69 -21.39 4.36
CA PRO A 214 30.69 -20.38 4.00
C PRO A 214 30.76 -20.08 2.50
N GLU A 215 30.38 -21.01 1.61
CA GLU A 215 30.39 -20.80 0.16
C GLU A 215 29.36 -19.75 -0.28
N TYR A 216 28.17 -19.75 0.35
CA TYR A 216 27.04 -18.90 -0.05
C TYR A 216 26.74 -17.77 0.94
N GLU A 217 27.23 -17.88 2.17
CA GLU A 217 26.86 -17.00 3.29
C GLU A 217 28.07 -16.24 3.88
N ALA A 218 29.25 -16.31 3.27
CA ALA A 218 30.41 -15.51 3.70
C ALA A 218 30.09 -14.01 3.73
N TRP A 219 29.31 -13.52 2.75
CA TRP A 219 28.84 -12.13 2.68
C TRP A 219 27.86 -11.74 3.82
N LEU A 220 27.35 -12.73 4.55
CA LEU A 220 26.51 -12.58 5.74
C LEU A 220 27.32 -12.71 7.05
N GLY A 221 28.63 -12.93 6.96
CA GLY A 221 29.53 -13.10 8.11
C GLY A 221 29.76 -14.55 8.54
N CYS A 222 29.43 -15.53 7.69
CA CYS A 222 29.77 -16.92 7.93
C CYS A 222 31.28 -17.15 7.75
N ASN A 223 31.93 -17.76 8.74
CA ASN A 223 33.35 -18.11 8.72
C ASN A 223 33.55 -19.59 9.06
#